data_AF-A0A3D0JFB8-F1
#
_entry.id   AF-A0A3D0JFB8-F1
#
_cell.length_a   1.000
_cell.length_b   1.000
_cell.length_c   1.000
_cell.angle_alpha   90.00
_cell.angle_beta   90.00
_cell.angle_gamma   90.00
#
_symmetry.space_group_name_H-M   'P 1'
#
loop_
_entity.id
_entity.type
_entity.pdbx_description
1 polymer ?
#
loop_
_entity_poly.entity_id
_entity_poly.type
_entity_poly.pdbx_seq_one_letter_code
_entity_poly.pdbx_strand_id
1 'polypeptide(L)'
;MAYFDNAATTYPKPDCVYDFMDSFYRSSGVNAGRGNYKLAQSAGALIGDTRKKIQELLHCQAKQVVFEPTATIALNIIIQGII
;
A
#
# COMPACT_ATOMS: atom_id res chain seq x y z
N MET A 1 8.87 -23.42 -16.06
CA MET A 1 7.43 -23.43 -16.38
C MET A 1 7.02 -22.00 -16.67
N ALA A 2 6.30 -21.72 -17.76
CA ALA A 2 5.85 -20.36 -18.06
C ALA A 2 4.53 -20.06 -17.33
N TYR A 3 4.37 -18.85 -16.78
CA TYR A 3 3.19 -18.41 -16.04
C TYR A 3 2.38 -17.41 -16.88
N PHE A 4 1.13 -17.76 -17.22
CA PHE A 4 0.26 -16.99 -18.10
C PHE A 4 -1.03 -16.51 -17.42
N ASP A 5 -1.04 -16.37 -16.09
CA ASP A 5 -2.22 -15.98 -15.30
C ASP A 5 -2.02 -14.63 -14.55
N ASN A 6 -1.18 -13.76 -15.11
CA ASN A 6 -0.84 -12.46 -14.51
C ASN A 6 -2.04 -11.50 -14.36
N ALA A 7 -3.11 -11.71 -15.13
CA ALA A 7 -4.34 -10.94 -15.02
C ALA A 7 -5.13 -11.26 -13.73
N ALA A 8 -5.06 -12.50 -13.23
CA ALA A 8 -5.66 -12.89 -11.96
C ALA A 8 -4.81 -12.40 -10.77
N THR A 9 -3.48 -12.61 -10.83
CA THR A 9 -2.52 -12.03 -9.90
C THR A 9 -1.11 -12.06 -10.48
N THR A 10 -0.28 -11.05 -10.21
CA THR A 10 1.14 -11.11 -10.60
C THR A 10 1.85 -12.20 -9.80
N TYR A 11 2.48 -13.17 -10.47
CA TYR A 11 3.28 -14.20 -9.83
C TYR A 11 4.44 -14.65 -10.74
N PRO A 12 5.64 -14.90 -10.18
CA PRO A 12 6.06 -14.53 -8.83
C PRO A 12 6.16 -13.00 -8.67
N LYS A 13 6.17 -12.51 -7.42
CA LYS A 13 6.58 -11.11 -7.18
C LYS A 13 8.10 -11.02 -7.34
N PRO A 14 8.67 -9.87 -7.74
CA PRO A 14 10.12 -9.67 -7.70
C PRO A 14 10.68 -9.82 -6.28
N ASP A 15 11.90 -10.34 -6.12
CA ASP A 15 12.53 -10.62 -4.82
C ASP A 15 12.51 -9.43 -3.86
N CYS A 16 12.71 -8.22 -4.38
CA CYS A 16 12.70 -6.99 -3.58
C CYS A 16 11.38 -6.77 -2.81
N VAL A 17 10.25 -7.30 -3.31
CA VAL A 17 8.96 -7.23 -2.60
C VAL A 17 8.97 -8.17 -1.41
N TYR A 18 9.49 -9.39 -1.56
CA TYR A 18 9.57 -10.35 -0.46
C TYR A 18 10.52 -9.86 0.63
N ASP A 19 11.71 -9.41 0.25
CA ASP A 19 12.74 -8.93 1.18
C ASP A 19 12.24 -7.74 2.02
N PHE A 20 11.58 -6.77 1.37
CA PHE A 20 11.04 -5.61 2.08
C PHE A 20 9.94 -6.00 3.06
N MET A 21 9.01 -6.87 2.63
CA MET A 21 7.90 -7.29 3.49
C MET A 21 8.37 -8.12 4.69
N ASP A 22 9.33 -9.02 4.53
CA ASP A 22 9.93 -9.77 5.64
C ASP A 22 10.61 -8.81 6.64
N SER A 23 11.44 -7.90 6.15
CA SER A 23 12.07 -6.87 6.99
C SER A 23 11.01 -6.03 7.72
N PHE A 24 9.99 -5.55 7.02
CA PHE A 24 8.93 -4.72 7.59
C PHE A 24 8.21 -5.41 8.74
N TYR A 25 7.81 -6.67 8.57
CA TYR A 25 7.11 -7.40 9.62
C TYR A 25 8.00 -7.72 10.83
N ARG A 26 9.31 -7.93 10.63
CA ARG A 26 10.26 -8.16 11.72
C ARG A 26 10.56 -6.91 12.54
N SER A 27 10.64 -5.73 11.91
CA SER A 27 11.14 -4.52 12.57
C SER A 27 10.10 -3.41 12.78
N SER A 28 8.97 -3.44 12.08
CA SER A 28 8.13 -2.24 11.89
C SER A 28 6.62 -2.50 11.82
N GLY A 29 6.16 -3.71 12.17
CA GLY A 29 4.75 -4.11 12.20
C GLY A 29 3.93 -3.47 13.34
N VAL A 30 4.07 -2.17 13.55
CA VAL A 30 3.34 -1.40 14.57
C VAL A 30 2.28 -0.51 13.93
N ASN A 31 1.27 -0.12 14.71
CA ASN A 31 0.17 0.71 14.20
C ASN A 31 0.64 2.17 13.99
N ALA A 32 0.41 2.71 12.81
CA ALA A 32 0.69 4.10 12.49
C ALA A 32 -0.37 5.05 13.09
N GLY A 33 0.04 6.26 13.47
CA GLY A 33 -0.89 7.35 13.85
C GLY A 33 -1.48 7.27 15.27
N ARG A 34 -1.16 6.27 16.08
CA ARG A 34 -1.63 6.14 17.47
C ARG A 34 -0.53 6.20 18.54
N GLY A 35 0.66 6.68 18.20
CA GLY A 35 1.74 6.87 19.16
C GLY A 35 2.87 7.76 18.65
N ASN A 36 3.52 8.47 19.57
CA ASN A 36 4.68 9.32 19.28
C ASN A 36 6.02 8.56 19.45
N TYR A 37 6.00 7.24 19.62
CA TYR A 37 7.24 6.44 19.72
C TYR A 37 7.89 6.26 18.34
N LYS A 38 9.21 6.08 18.32
CA LYS A 38 10.03 6.09 17.09
C LYS A 38 9.51 5.16 16.00
N LEU A 39 9.05 3.96 16.37
CA LEU A 39 8.51 2.98 15.41
C LEU A 39 7.13 3.38 14.82
N ALA A 40 6.26 4.04 15.59
CA ALA A 40 5.00 4.55 15.06
C ALA A 40 5.21 5.74 14.11
N GLN A 41 6.20 6.59 14.40
CA GLN A 41 6.61 7.68 13.50
C GLN A 41 7.19 7.12 12.19
N SER A 42 7.99 6.06 12.24
CA SER A 42 8.53 5.42 11.03
C SER A 42 7.44 4.77 10.18
N ALA A 43 6.43 4.13 10.79
CA ALA A 43 5.28 3.58 10.07
C ALA A 43 4.46 4.68 9.38
N GLY A 44 4.22 5.81 10.07
CA GLY A 44 3.57 6.98 9.47
C GLY A 44 4.35 7.57 8.29
N ALA A 45 5.67 7.67 8.42
CA ALA A 45 6.55 8.14 7.34
C ALA A 45 6.51 7.22 6.12
N LEU A 46 6.53 5.89 6.32
CA LEU A 46 6.41 4.89 5.25
C LEU A 46 5.09 5.03 4.49
N ILE A 47 3.97 5.21 5.20
CA ILE A 47 2.66 5.46 4.58
C ILE A 47 2.68 6.75 3.76
N GLY A 48 3.28 7.82 4.29
CA GLY A 48 3.41 9.10 3.58
C GLY A 48 4.23 8.99 2.30
N ASP A 49 5.40 8.35 2.36
CA ASP A 49 6.28 8.11 1.22
C ASP A 49 5.60 7.25 0.15
N THR A 50 4.94 6.16 0.56
CA THR A 50 4.17 5.29 -0.34
C THR A 50 3.08 6.08 -1.07
N ARG A 51 2.37 6.97 -0.36
CA ARG A 51 1.33 7.81 -0.96
C ARG A 51 1.91 8.78 -1.98
N LYS A 52 3.10 9.35 -1.74
CA LYS A 52 3.80 10.24 -2.67
C LYS A 52 4.24 9.49 -3.94
N LYS A 53 4.79 8.29 -3.81
CA LYS A 53 5.18 7.45 -4.96
C LYS A 53 3.99 7.11 -5.86
N ILE A 54 2.83 6.80 -5.29
CA ILE A 54 1.61 6.54 -6.07
C ILE A 54 1.13 7.80 -6.79
N GLN A 55 1.22 8.97 -6.16
CA GLN A 55 0.89 10.24 -6.81
C GLN A 55 1.77 10.51 -8.03
N GLU A 56 3.07 10.30 -7.89
CA GLU A 56 4.02 10.47 -8.99
C GLU A 56 3.74 9.48 -10.12
N LEU A 57 3.43 8.22 -9.79
CA LEU A 57 3.12 7.17 -10.76
C LEU A 57 1.82 7.42 -11.52
N LEU A 58 0.78 7.92 -10.83
CA LEU A 58 -0.57 8.12 -11.39
C LEU A 58 -0.84 9.57 -11.80
N HIS A 59 0.12 10.47 -11.63
CA HIS A 59 0.00 11.91 -11.86
C HIS A 59 -1.20 12.56 -11.13
N CYS A 60 -1.42 12.19 -9.86
CA CYS A 60 -2.52 12.72 -9.02
C CYS A 60 -2.00 13.45 -7.77
N GLN A 61 -2.85 14.20 -7.06
CA GLN A 61 -2.44 15.03 -5.90
C GLN A 61 -2.49 14.28 -4.56
N ALA A 62 -1.71 14.75 -3.58
CA ALA A 62 -1.77 14.27 -2.20
C ALA A 62 -3.13 14.51 -1.55
N LYS A 63 -3.59 13.53 -0.76
CA LYS A 63 -4.95 13.40 -0.20
C LYS A 63 -6.03 12.86 -1.17
N GLN A 64 -5.71 12.67 -2.46
CA GLN A 64 -6.59 11.97 -3.41
C GLN A 64 -6.35 10.46 -3.48
N VAL A 65 -5.19 10.00 -3.00
CA VAL A 65 -4.90 8.56 -2.88
C VAL A 65 -5.55 8.07 -1.58
N VAL A 66 -6.36 7.02 -1.64
CA VAL A 66 -6.88 6.26 -0.49
C VAL A 66 -6.43 4.82 -0.66
N PHE A 67 -5.92 4.20 0.41
CA PHE A 67 -5.42 2.82 0.36
C PHE A 67 -6.56 1.87 0.68
N GLU A 68 -6.86 0.95 -0.23
CA GLU A 68 -7.88 -0.06 -0.04
C GLU A 68 -7.33 -1.46 -0.36
N PRO A 69 -7.81 -2.54 0.29
CA PRO A 69 -7.28 -3.88 0.10
C PRO A 69 -7.49 -4.43 -1.32
N THR A 70 -8.54 -3.99 -2.01
CA THR A 70 -8.87 -4.42 -3.38
C THR A 70 -9.57 -3.30 -4.15
N ALA A 71 -9.55 -3.40 -5.49
CA ALA A 71 -10.32 -2.52 -6.37
C ALA A 71 -11.84 -2.61 -6.11
N THR A 72 -12.35 -3.79 -5.75
CA THR A 72 -13.77 -4.00 -5.45
C THR A 72 -14.21 -3.21 -4.22
N ILE A 73 -13.42 -3.19 -3.16
CA ILE A 73 -13.74 -2.42 -1.94
C ILE A 73 -13.69 -0.92 -2.25
N ALA A 74 -12.64 -0.46 -2.94
CA ALA A 74 -12.52 0.94 -3.35
C ALA A 74 -13.72 1.41 -4.18
N LEU A 75 -14.18 0.59 -5.13
CA LEU A 75 -15.34 0.90 -5.95
C LEU A 75 -16.63 1.01 -5.13
N ASN A 76 -16.84 0.11 -4.16
CA ASN A 76 -18.01 0.16 -3.29
C ASN A 76 -18.04 1.42 -2.43
N ILE A 77 -16.89 1.85 -1.89
CA ILE A 77 -16.77 3.10 -1.13
C ILE A 77 -17.18 4.30 -1.99
N ILE A 78 -16.77 4.35 -3.26
CA ILE A 78 -17.13 5.44 -4.18
C ILE A 78 -18.63 5.43 -4.46
N ILE A 79 -19.20 4.27 -4.80
CA ILE A 79 -20.63 4.16 -5.14
C ILE A 79 -21.50 4.56 -3.94
N GLN A 80 -21.24 3.97 -2.76
CA GLN A 80 -22.02 4.22 -1.55
C GLN A 80 -21.75 5.59 -0.93
N GLY A 81 -20.63 6.24 -1.27
CA GLY A 81 -20.32 7.59 -0.80
C GLY A 81 -20.98 8.70 -1.62
N ILE A 82 -21.53 8.37 -2.79
CA ILE A 82 -22.14 9.34 -3.73
C ILE A 82 -23.67 9.17 -3.81
N ILE A 83 -24.16 7.94 -3.70
CA ILE A 83 -25.59 7.59 -3.70
C ILE A 83 -26.13 7.63 -2.27
#